data_AF-A0A2N1XJB7-F1
#
_entry.id   AF-A0A2N1XJB7-F1
#
_cell.length_a   1.000
_cell.length_b   1.000
_cell.length_c   1.000
_cell.angle_alpha   90.00
_cell.angle_beta   90.00
_cell.angle_gamma   90.00
#
_symmetry.space_group_name_H-M   'P 1'
#
loop_
_entity.id
_entity.type
_entity.pdbx_description
1 polymer ?
#
loop_
_entity_poly.entity_id
_entity_poly.type
_entity_poly.pdbx_seq_one_letter_code
_entity_poly.pdbx_strand_id
1 'polypeptide(L)'
;MNKPLVIAIIVVLAGGSAMAAYQSRLFGDYAEIVKVDEITKTINVKGEVLDATPITESRTGPREVCEDRVVEYQVQPKDPNKITGTAIGAVVGGLLGNQVGGGTGKTVATVAGVAGGAYAGRKIQENQQEKNARTESRVERSCETIIETRDEVVGYDVTYVVDGETSTQRFNKKPGKTVSLGKKPVVIAYDVTYRYRDRVDTLRMKDDPGEVGDRLPVKDGAVVVDSEG
;
A
#
# COMPACT_ATOMS: atom_id res chain seq x y z
N MET A 1 -51.80 24.97 38.11
CA MET A 1 -52.15 24.29 39.38
C MET A 1 -50.84 24.00 40.09
N ASN A 2 -50.47 24.91 40.99
CA ASN A 2 -49.15 24.96 41.62
C ASN A 2 -49.04 23.87 42.69
N LYS A 3 -48.04 23.01 42.57
CA LYS A 3 -47.62 22.13 43.69
C LYS A 3 -46.50 22.85 44.45
N PRO A 4 -46.50 22.84 45.79
CA PRO A 4 -45.51 23.58 46.55
C PRO A 4 -44.14 22.89 46.44
N LEU A 5 -43.13 23.69 46.11
CA LEU A 5 -41.73 23.37 46.21
C LEU A 5 -41.36 23.37 47.69
N VAL A 6 -41.12 22.20 48.27
CA VAL A 6 -40.52 22.09 49.61
C VAL A 6 -39.01 22.15 49.44
N ILE A 7 -38.46 23.34 49.53
CA ILE A 7 -37.01 23.58 49.62
C ILE A 7 -36.62 23.35 51.07
N ALA A 8 -36.02 22.20 51.36
CA ALA A 8 -35.37 21.97 52.65
C ALA A 8 -33.96 22.59 52.59
N ILE A 9 -33.82 23.82 53.09
CA ILE A 9 -32.51 24.42 53.39
C ILE A 9 -31.94 23.65 54.58
N ILE A 10 -30.93 22.80 54.34
CA ILE A 10 -30.14 22.19 55.41
C ILE A 10 -29.15 23.24 55.90
N VAL A 11 -29.44 23.82 57.06
CA VAL A 11 -28.47 24.61 57.82
C VAL A 11 -27.39 23.65 58.31
N VAL A 12 -26.20 23.74 57.74
CA VAL A 12 -25.01 23.04 58.22
C VAL A 12 -24.53 23.75 59.49
N LEU A 13 -24.87 23.18 60.65
CA LEU A 13 -24.21 23.53 61.90
C LEU A 13 -22.92 22.72 62.01
N ALA A 14 -21.81 23.45 61.92
CA ALA A 14 -20.47 22.95 62.22
C ALA A 14 -20.43 22.36 63.64
N GLY A 15 -19.95 21.12 63.75
CA GLY A 15 -19.71 20.44 65.01
C GLY A 15 -19.10 19.07 64.75
N GLY A 16 -17.86 18.88 65.20
CA GLY A 16 -16.99 17.78 64.81
C GLY A 16 -17.48 16.37 65.18
N SER A 17 -16.93 15.40 64.44
CA SER A 17 -16.87 13.97 64.76
C SER A 17 -18.17 13.29 65.20
N ALA A 18 -19.17 13.23 64.32
CA ALA A 18 -20.25 12.23 64.42
C ALA A 18 -20.96 11.96 63.08
N MET A 19 -20.26 12.01 61.95
CA MET A 19 -20.91 11.82 60.63
C MET A 19 -21.37 10.36 60.35
N ALA A 20 -21.10 9.40 61.23
CA ALA A 20 -21.56 8.01 61.02
C ALA A 20 -22.93 7.69 61.66
N ALA A 21 -23.46 8.55 62.54
CA ALA A 21 -24.65 8.19 63.34
C ALA A 21 -25.92 8.98 63.00
N TYR A 22 -25.85 10.02 62.16
CA TYR A 22 -27.06 10.76 61.77
C TYR A 22 -27.73 10.22 60.50
N GLN A 23 -26.99 9.51 59.65
CA GLN A 23 -27.51 8.99 58.37
C GLN A 23 -28.39 7.75 58.53
N SER A 24 -28.19 6.98 59.62
CA SER A 24 -28.90 5.74 59.93
C SER A 24 -30.37 5.92 60.38
N ARG A 25 -30.84 7.16 60.57
CA ARG A 25 -32.27 7.45 60.84
C ARG A 25 -33.09 7.79 59.60
N LEU A 26 -32.48 7.94 58.43
CA LEU A 26 -33.18 8.32 57.18
C LEU A 26 -33.37 7.17 56.19
N PHE A 27 -32.61 6.07 56.31
CA PHE A 27 -32.71 4.88 55.47
C PHE A 27 -32.83 3.65 56.38
N GLY A 28 -34.04 3.09 56.47
CA GLY A 28 -34.37 2.08 57.48
C GLY A 28 -33.96 0.65 57.12
N ASP A 29 -33.61 0.37 55.87
CA ASP A 29 -33.35 -0.97 55.36
C ASP A 29 -32.25 -0.95 54.27
N TYR A 30 -31.56 -2.08 54.10
CA TYR A 30 -30.52 -2.28 53.09
C TYR A 30 -30.75 -3.57 52.31
N ALA A 31 -30.41 -3.55 51.03
CA ALA A 31 -30.34 -4.73 50.17
C ALA A 31 -28.89 -5.23 50.10
N GLU A 32 -28.68 -6.55 50.18
CA GLU A 32 -27.36 -7.18 50.06
C GLU A 32 -27.00 -7.34 48.58
N ILE A 33 -25.82 -6.89 48.15
CA ILE A 33 -25.34 -7.15 46.79
C ILE A 33 -24.90 -8.61 46.68
N VAL A 34 -25.47 -9.33 45.72
CA VAL A 34 -25.19 -10.76 45.47
C VAL A 34 -24.21 -10.94 44.31
N LYS A 35 -24.33 -10.12 43.26
CA LYS A 35 -23.50 -10.22 42.05
C LYS A 35 -23.41 -8.86 41.35
N VAL A 36 -22.25 -8.55 40.80
CA VAL A 36 -22.03 -7.39 39.93
C VAL A 36 -21.49 -7.88 38.60
N ASP A 37 -22.20 -7.57 37.52
CA ASP A 37 -21.77 -7.85 36.15
C ASP A 37 -21.44 -6.53 35.43
N GLU A 38 -20.21 -6.37 34.97
CA GLU A 38 -19.80 -5.20 34.20
C GLU A 38 -20.35 -5.24 32.77
N ILE A 39 -20.90 -4.12 32.32
CA ILE A 39 -21.31 -3.92 30.93
C ILE A 39 -20.26 -3.08 30.23
N THR A 40 -19.53 -3.69 29.31
CA THR A 40 -18.49 -3.01 28.56
C THR A 40 -18.94 -2.61 27.16
N LYS A 41 -18.41 -1.49 26.68
CA LYS A 41 -18.51 -1.05 25.29
C LYS A 41 -17.12 -0.89 24.71
N THR A 42 -16.88 -1.47 23.55
CA THR A 42 -15.63 -1.28 22.83
C THR A 42 -15.60 0.09 22.17
N ILE A 43 -14.66 0.94 22.57
CA ILE A 43 -14.42 2.23 21.93
C ILE A 43 -13.09 2.21 21.17
N ASN A 44 -12.98 3.03 20.13
CA ASN A 44 -11.71 3.25 19.45
C ASN A 44 -10.96 4.35 20.19
N VAL A 45 -9.78 4.03 20.71
CA VAL A 45 -8.92 5.01 21.38
C VAL A 45 -8.15 5.77 20.31
N LYS A 46 -8.13 7.09 20.41
CA LYS A 46 -7.41 7.97 19.48
C LYS A 46 -6.42 8.83 20.24
N GLY A 47 -5.25 9.05 19.65
CA GLY A 47 -4.24 10.00 20.13
C GLY A 47 -3.99 11.11 19.15
N GLU A 48 -3.66 12.30 19.66
CA GLU A 48 -3.20 13.43 18.85
C GLU A 48 -1.72 13.27 18.56
N VAL A 49 -1.33 13.41 17.29
CA VAL A 49 0.04 13.18 16.83
C VAL A 49 0.89 14.42 17.10
N LEU A 50 1.99 14.23 17.82
CA LEU A 50 2.98 15.27 18.11
C LEU A 50 4.15 15.23 17.12
N ASP A 51 4.67 14.02 16.83
CA ASP A 51 5.76 13.81 15.88
C ASP A 51 5.57 12.49 15.10
N ALA A 52 6.09 12.44 13.88
CA ALA A 52 6.06 11.25 13.05
C ALA A 52 7.39 11.09 12.29
N THR A 53 8.29 10.29 12.86
CA THR A 53 9.60 10.02 12.28
C THR A 53 9.53 8.82 11.33
N PRO A 54 9.89 8.97 10.03
CA PRO A 54 9.88 7.85 9.09
C PRO A 54 11.00 6.85 9.41
N ILE A 55 10.70 5.57 9.18
CA ILE A 55 11.63 4.46 9.33
C ILE A 55 11.96 3.98 7.92
N THR A 56 13.22 4.13 7.52
CA THR A 56 13.71 3.76 6.20
C THR A 56 14.49 2.46 6.27
N GLU A 57 14.28 1.58 5.29
CA GLU A 57 15.03 0.34 5.11
C GLU A 57 15.60 0.29 3.70
N SER A 58 16.89 -0.04 3.58
CA SER A 58 17.52 -0.25 2.28
C SER A 58 17.11 -1.59 1.71
N ARG A 59 16.45 -1.58 0.56
CA ARG A 59 16.05 -2.77 -0.18
C ARG A 59 16.81 -2.85 -1.48
N THR A 60 17.44 -3.99 -1.71
CA THR A 60 18.15 -4.31 -2.96
C THR A 60 17.23 -5.12 -3.86
N GLY A 61 17.04 -4.67 -5.10
CA GLY A 61 16.15 -5.32 -6.04
C GLY A 61 16.49 -5.02 -7.50
N PRO A 62 15.95 -5.82 -8.44
CA PRO A 62 16.12 -5.57 -9.86
C PRO A 62 15.29 -4.36 -10.30
N ARG A 63 15.88 -3.48 -11.10
CA ARG A 63 15.15 -2.54 -11.93
C ARG A 63 15.55 -2.69 -13.38
N GLU A 64 14.59 -2.55 -14.26
CA GLU A 64 14.84 -2.48 -15.70
C GLU A 64 15.16 -1.03 -16.09
N VAL A 65 16.24 -0.83 -16.82
CA VAL A 65 16.66 0.45 -17.39
C VAL A 65 16.65 0.29 -18.89
N CYS A 66 15.71 0.96 -19.55
CA CYS A 66 15.65 0.98 -21.00
C CYS A 66 16.25 2.27 -21.55
N GLU A 67 17.14 2.13 -22.52
CA GLU A 67 17.66 3.23 -23.30
C GLU A 67 17.47 2.97 -24.80
N ASP A 68 17.23 4.03 -25.55
CA ASP A 68 17.07 3.96 -27.00
C ASP A 68 18.47 4.07 -27.63
N ARG A 69 18.95 2.97 -28.23
CA ARG A 69 20.25 2.90 -28.92
C ARG A 69 20.05 2.99 -30.43
N VAL A 70 20.91 3.73 -31.10
CA VAL A 70 20.95 3.76 -32.57
C VAL A 70 21.80 2.59 -33.05
N VAL A 71 21.17 1.62 -33.71
CA VAL A 71 21.83 0.43 -34.26
C VAL A 71 21.92 0.56 -35.77
N GLU A 72 23.12 0.32 -36.32
CA GLU A 72 23.38 0.36 -37.75
C GLU A 72 23.22 -1.03 -38.37
N TYR A 73 22.39 -1.16 -39.40
CA TYR A 73 22.23 -2.38 -40.19
C TYR A 73 22.75 -2.16 -41.60
N GLN A 74 23.49 -3.14 -42.13
CA GLN A 74 23.82 -3.16 -43.54
C GLN A 74 22.67 -3.74 -44.33
N VAL A 75 21.99 -2.90 -45.11
CA VAL A 75 20.96 -3.35 -46.03
C VAL A 75 21.61 -3.60 -47.39
N GLN A 76 21.62 -4.87 -47.80
CA GLN A 76 21.96 -5.20 -49.17
C GLN A 76 20.82 -4.73 -50.08
N PRO A 77 21.10 -3.94 -51.14
CA PRO A 77 20.09 -3.58 -52.12
C PRO A 77 19.50 -4.84 -52.75
N LYS A 78 18.23 -5.14 -52.46
CA LYS A 78 17.46 -6.12 -53.23
C LYS A 78 17.14 -5.46 -54.57
N ASP A 79 18.04 -5.60 -55.53
CA ASP A 79 17.79 -5.12 -56.89
C ASP A 79 16.90 -6.14 -57.63
N PRO A 80 15.63 -5.81 -57.94
CA PRO A 80 14.71 -6.70 -58.65
C PRO A 80 15.16 -6.99 -60.09
N ASN A 81 16.12 -6.21 -60.63
CA ASN A 81 16.61 -6.34 -62.00
C ASN A 81 17.89 -7.19 -62.13
N LYS A 82 18.31 -7.90 -61.08
CA LYS A 82 19.53 -8.75 -61.08
C LYS A 82 19.57 -9.80 -62.21
N ILE A 83 18.41 -10.15 -62.80
CA ILE A 83 18.31 -11.12 -63.90
C ILE A 83 18.62 -10.48 -65.26
N THR A 84 18.37 -9.17 -65.43
CA THR A 84 18.45 -8.51 -66.74
C THR A 84 19.90 -8.17 -67.15
N GLY A 85 20.77 -7.82 -66.19
CA GLY A 85 22.14 -7.38 -66.49
C GLY A 85 23.09 -8.50 -66.93
N THR A 86 22.95 -9.69 -66.36
CA THR A 86 23.84 -10.83 -66.63
C THR A 86 23.52 -11.51 -67.97
N ALA A 87 22.26 -11.45 -68.43
CA ALA A 87 21.85 -12.03 -69.70
C ALA A 87 22.33 -11.21 -70.92
N ILE A 88 22.38 -9.88 -70.82
CA ILE A 88 22.76 -9.01 -71.95
C ILE A 88 24.26 -9.13 -72.27
N GLY A 89 25.13 -9.20 -71.25
CA GLY A 89 26.58 -9.32 -71.46
C GLY A 89 26.99 -10.61 -72.17
N ALA A 90 26.29 -11.72 -71.91
CA ALA A 90 26.52 -12.99 -72.57
C ALA A 90 26.10 -12.96 -74.05
N VAL A 91 25.01 -12.28 -74.38
CA VAL A 91 24.53 -12.14 -75.77
C VAL A 91 25.46 -11.26 -76.59
N VAL A 92 25.91 -10.13 -76.04
CA VAL A 92 26.83 -9.22 -76.75
C VAL A 92 28.22 -9.85 -76.91
N GLY A 93 28.75 -10.51 -75.87
CA GLY A 93 30.05 -11.19 -75.94
C GLY A 93 30.04 -12.42 -76.87
N GLY A 94 28.95 -13.19 -76.87
CA GLY A 94 28.78 -14.34 -77.75
C GLY A 94 28.60 -13.98 -79.23
N LEU A 95 27.90 -12.87 -79.53
CA LEU A 95 27.68 -12.43 -80.91
C LEU A 95 28.91 -11.73 -81.52
N LEU A 96 29.69 -11.00 -80.72
CA LEU A 96 30.93 -10.37 -81.19
C LEU A 96 32.08 -11.39 -81.33
N GLY A 97 32.17 -12.39 -80.45
CA GLY A 97 33.17 -13.47 -80.56
C GLY A 97 32.98 -14.38 -81.78
N ASN A 98 31.76 -14.44 -82.32
CA ASN A 98 31.40 -15.27 -83.48
C ASN A 98 31.81 -14.64 -84.84
N GLN A 99 32.23 -13.37 -84.85
CA GLN A 99 32.56 -12.63 -86.08
C GLN A 99 34.06 -12.56 -86.40
N VAL A 100 34.94 -12.98 -85.48
CA VAL A 100 36.39 -12.91 -85.67
C VAL A 100 36.95 -14.33 -85.89
N GLY A 101 37.15 -14.69 -87.16
CA GLY A 101 37.91 -15.88 -87.57
C GLY A 101 37.07 -17.08 -88.05
N GLY A 102 37.56 -17.77 -89.09
CA GLY A 102 36.98 -19.00 -89.63
C GLY A 102 37.61 -20.27 -89.01
N GLY A 103 36.83 -21.35 -88.90
CA GLY A 103 37.30 -22.67 -88.44
C GLY A 103 37.20 -22.92 -86.92
N THR A 104 37.88 -23.96 -86.42
CA THR A 104 37.85 -24.43 -85.01
C THR A 104 38.31 -23.37 -83.98
N GLY A 105 39.08 -22.36 -84.40
CA GLY A 105 39.49 -21.24 -83.55
C GLY A 105 38.32 -20.38 -83.05
N LYS A 106 37.21 -20.36 -83.80
CA LYS A 106 36.00 -19.61 -83.48
C LYS A 106 35.27 -20.15 -82.24
N THR A 107 35.22 -21.48 -82.09
CA THR A 107 34.57 -22.14 -80.95
C THR A 107 35.32 -21.88 -79.65
N VAL A 108 36.66 -21.95 -79.69
CA VAL A 108 37.50 -21.71 -78.51
C VAL A 108 37.43 -20.24 -78.07
N ALA A 109 37.48 -19.30 -79.01
CA ALA A 109 37.37 -17.87 -78.72
C ALA A 109 36.01 -17.51 -78.09
N THR A 110 34.92 -18.13 -78.55
CA THR A 110 33.58 -17.90 -78.00
C THR A 110 33.46 -18.42 -76.57
N VAL A 111 33.94 -19.63 -76.28
CA VAL A 111 33.90 -20.21 -74.93
C VAL A 111 34.78 -19.43 -73.96
N ALA A 112 35.98 -19.00 -74.40
CA ALA A 112 36.87 -18.17 -73.59
C ALA A 112 36.28 -16.78 -73.30
N GLY A 113 35.62 -16.16 -74.28
CA GLY A 113 34.95 -14.86 -74.11
C GLY A 113 33.78 -14.91 -73.12
N VAL A 114 32.96 -15.97 -73.16
CA VAL A 114 31.86 -16.17 -72.20
C VAL A 114 32.40 -16.42 -70.79
N ALA A 115 33.39 -17.31 -70.64
CA ALA A 115 33.98 -17.60 -69.33
C ALA A 115 34.72 -16.38 -68.74
N GLY A 116 35.50 -15.66 -69.55
CA GLY A 116 36.19 -14.44 -69.13
C GLY A 116 35.24 -13.30 -68.79
N GLY A 117 34.19 -13.11 -69.59
CA GLY A 117 33.14 -12.12 -69.35
C GLY A 117 32.32 -12.41 -68.09
N ALA A 118 32.02 -13.69 -67.82
CA ALA A 118 31.32 -14.11 -66.61
C ALA A 118 32.16 -13.88 -65.34
N TYR A 119 33.46 -14.19 -65.39
CA TYR A 119 34.37 -13.98 -64.26
C TYR A 119 34.62 -12.49 -63.97
N ALA A 120 34.88 -11.70 -65.01
CA ALA A 120 35.05 -10.25 -64.89
C ALA A 120 33.75 -9.58 -64.41
N GLY A 121 32.60 -9.99 -64.95
CA GLY A 121 31.28 -9.50 -64.54
C GLY A 121 30.98 -9.77 -63.06
N ARG A 122 31.30 -10.97 -62.57
CA ARG A 122 31.11 -11.32 -61.16
C ARG A 122 31.94 -10.43 -60.24
N LYS A 123 33.21 -10.17 -60.57
CA LYS A 123 34.09 -9.34 -59.73
C LYS A 123 33.66 -7.87 -59.69
N ILE A 124 33.16 -7.35 -60.81
CA ILE A 124 32.59 -5.99 -60.89
C ILE A 124 31.31 -5.91 -60.07
N GLN A 125 30.46 -6.93 -60.10
CA GLN A 125 29.20 -6.97 -59.36
C GLN A 125 29.42 -7.10 -57.83
N GLU A 126 30.42 -7.88 -57.40
CA GLU A 126 30.85 -7.95 -56.01
C GLU A 126 31.33 -6.58 -55.51
N ASN A 127 32.23 -5.92 -56.25
CA ASN A 127 32.72 -4.58 -55.90
C ASN A 127 31.62 -3.51 -55.91
N GLN A 128 30.60 -3.63 -56.78
CA GLN A 128 29.47 -2.71 -56.81
C GLN A 128 28.48 -2.98 -55.67
N GLN A 129 28.28 -4.23 -55.26
CA GLN A 129 27.44 -4.55 -54.10
C GLN A 129 28.03 -4.00 -52.81
N GLU A 130 29.35 -4.10 -52.62
CA GLU A 130 30.03 -3.49 -51.49
C GLU A 130 29.93 -1.96 -51.50
N LYS A 131 30.05 -1.33 -52.67
CA LYS A 131 29.91 0.13 -52.82
C LYS A 131 28.48 0.65 -52.63
N ASN A 132 27.48 -0.17 -52.91
CA ASN A 132 26.07 0.19 -52.80
C ASN A 132 25.40 -0.33 -51.51
N ALA A 133 26.14 -1.00 -50.63
CA ALA A 133 25.67 -1.36 -49.31
C ALA A 133 25.31 -0.07 -48.56
N ARG A 134 24.02 0.16 -48.33
CA ARG A 134 23.56 1.29 -47.52
C ARG A 134 23.55 0.86 -46.07
N THR A 135 24.06 1.73 -45.21
CA THR A 135 23.86 1.61 -43.77
C THR A 135 22.55 2.31 -43.42
N GLU A 136 21.62 1.57 -42.82
CA GLU A 136 20.41 2.14 -42.24
C GLU A 136 20.52 2.13 -40.72
N SER A 137 20.30 3.29 -40.10
CA SER A 137 20.26 3.43 -38.66
C SER A 137 18.82 3.25 -38.18
N ARG A 138 18.60 2.35 -37.22
CA ARG A 138 17.31 2.18 -36.54
C ARG A 138 17.49 2.46 -35.06
N VAL A 139 16.50 3.14 -34.47
CA VAL A 139 16.41 3.25 -33.01
C VAL A 139 15.84 1.92 -32.49
N GLU A 140 16.60 1.25 -31.64
CA GLU A 140 16.19 0.03 -30.94
C GLU A 140 16.22 0.28 -29.43
N ARG A 141 15.16 -0.15 -28.74
CA ARG A 141 15.08 -0.05 -27.27
C ARG A 141 15.86 -1.20 -26.65
N SER A 142 16.94 -0.88 -25.95
CA SER A 142 17.76 -1.83 -25.21
C SER A 142 17.44 -1.69 -23.72
N CYS A 143 16.97 -2.77 -23.10
CA CYS A 143 16.64 -2.81 -21.67
C CYS A 143 17.64 -3.69 -20.92
N GLU A 144 18.22 -3.17 -19.85
CA GLU A 144 19.13 -3.88 -18.96
C GLU A 144 18.56 -3.94 -17.55
N THR A 145 18.59 -5.12 -16.93
CA THR A 145 18.20 -5.29 -15.52
C THR A 145 19.42 -5.02 -14.64
N ILE A 146 19.38 -3.92 -13.91
CA ILE A 146 20.41 -3.61 -12.92
C ILE A 146 19.90 -3.90 -11.51
N ILE A 147 20.79 -4.36 -10.64
CA ILE A 147 20.51 -4.50 -9.22
C ILE A 147 20.83 -3.17 -8.55
N GLU A 148 19.82 -2.54 -7.95
CA GLU A 148 19.96 -1.26 -7.28
C GLU A 148 19.48 -1.39 -5.83
N THR A 149 20.15 -0.67 -4.93
CA THR A 149 19.72 -0.51 -3.54
C THR A 149 18.97 0.81 -3.40
N ARG A 150 17.77 0.76 -2.82
CA ARG A 150 16.90 1.93 -2.62
C ARG A 150 16.43 1.95 -1.18
N ASP A 151 16.37 3.14 -0.59
CA ASP A 151 15.76 3.32 0.72
C ASP A 151 14.25 3.46 0.58
N GLU A 152 13.51 2.57 1.23
CA GLU A 152 12.05 2.59 1.26
C GLU A 152 11.57 2.91 2.68
N VAL A 153 10.56 3.77 2.80
CA VAL A 153 9.90 4.02 4.10
C VAL A 153 9.02 2.83 4.43
N VAL A 154 9.42 2.04 5.42
CA VAL A 154 8.71 0.82 5.84
C VAL A 154 7.76 1.05 7.03
N GLY A 155 7.85 2.21 7.68
CA GLY A 155 6.99 2.57 8.79
C GLY A 155 7.29 3.96 9.34
N TYR A 156 6.64 4.27 10.46
CA TYR A 156 6.78 5.52 11.18
C TYR A 156 6.80 5.23 12.68
N ASP A 157 7.78 5.75 13.40
CA ASP A 157 7.71 5.83 14.85
C ASP A 157 6.99 7.15 15.19
N VAL A 158 5.79 7.02 15.75
CA VAL A 158 4.84 8.13 15.95
C VAL A 158 4.72 8.41 17.43
N THR A 159 5.02 9.66 17.80
CA THR A 159 4.82 10.18 19.16
C THR A 159 3.48 10.87 19.23
N TYR A 160 2.65 10.50 20.19
CA TYR A 160 1.29 10.99 20.34
C TYR A 160 0.96 11.24 21.81
N VAL A 161 -0.10 12.02 22.05
CA VAL A 161 -0.66 12.27 23.38
C VAL A 161 -2.08 11.72 23.49
N VAL A 162 -2.36 11.06 24.62
CA VAL A 162 -3.70 10.60 25.04
C VAL A 162 -3.86 10.84 26.51
N ASP A 163 -4.98 11.45 26.91
CA ASP A 163 -5.30 11.74 28.32
C ASP A 163 -4.17 12.50 29.07
N GLY A 164 -3.40 13.31 28.34
CA GLY A 164 -2.27 14.08 28.86
C GLY A 164 -0.94 13.31 28.94
N GLU A 165 -0.93 12.01 28.64
CA GLU A 165 0.27 11.18 28.62
C GLU A 165 0.83 11.04 27.20
N THR A 166 2.15 11.22 27.07
CA THR A 166 2.85 11.11 25.78
C THR A 166 3.47 9.73 25.63
N SER A 167 3.25 9.09 24.47
CA SER A 167 3.81 7.78 24.15
C SER A 167 4.24 7.68 22.69
N THR A 168 5.11 6.72 22.39
CA THR A 168 5.61 6.45 21.03
C THR A 168 5.24 5.04 20.61
N GLN A 169 4.70 4.88 19.41
CA GLN A 169 4.37 3.59 18.83
C GLN A 169 4.69 3.56 17.34
N ARG A 170 5.01 2.38 16.82
CA ARG A 170 5.27 2.15 15.40
C ARG A 170 3.98 1.96 14.61
N PHE A 171 3.87 2.67 13.48
CA PHE A 171 2.79 2.56 12.51
C PHE A 171 3.34 2.17 11.14
N ASN A 172 2.57 1.38 10.38
CA ASN A 172 2.93 0.94 9.03
C ASN A 172 2.55 1.94 7.93
N LYS A 173 1.82 3.00 8.27
CA LYS A 173 1.35 4.04 7.35
C LYS A 173 1.62 5.39 7.95
N LYS A 174 1.81 6.39 7.08
CA LYS A 174 2.01 7.77 7.50
C LYS A 174 0.81 8.24 8.31
N PRO A 175 1.01 8.71 9.56
CA PRO A 175 -0.10 9.17 10.39
C PRO A 175 -0.67 10.49 9.86
N GLY A 176 -1.95 10.73 10.17
CA GLY A 176 -2.58 12.06 10.03
C GLY A 176 -2.39 12.90 11.30
N LYS A 177 -3.31 13.85 11.55
CA LYS A 177 -3.33 14.63 12.80
C LYS A 177 -3.63 13.79 14.04
N THR A 178 -4.27 12.63 13.86
CA THR A 178 -4.62 11.70 14.94
C THR A 178 -4.33 10.27 14.51
N VAL A 179 -3.95 9.42 15.46
CA VAL A 179 -3.75 7.98 15.28
C VAL A 179 -4.77 7.18 16.06
N SER A 180 -5.19 6.04 15.51
CA SER A 180 -6.02 5.07 16.20
C SER A 180 -5.10 4.10 16.96
N LEU A 181 -5.20 4.07 18.28
CA LEU A 181 -4.39 3.22 19.16
C LEU A 181 -5.02 1.83 19.38
N GLY A 182 -6.12 1.56 18.69
CA GLY A 182 -6.84 0.30 18.77
C GLY A 182 -8.18 0.45 19.49
N LYS A 183 -8.65 -0.69 19.99
CA LYS A 183 -9.96 -0.82 20.62
C LYS A 183 -9.79 -1.20 22.08
N LYS A 184 -10.47 -0.50 22.98
CA LYS A 184 -10.46 -0.79 24.41
C LYS A 184 -11.90 -0.98 24.91
N PRO A 185 -12.20 -2.05 25.67
CA PRO A 185 -13.47 -2.14 26.39
C PRO A 185 -13.48 -1.09 27.51
N VAL A 186 -14.55 -0.33 27.60
CA VAL A 186 -14.80 0.62 28.68
C VAL A 186 -16.11 0.22 29.35
N VAL A 187 -16.10 0.12 30.68
CA VAL A 187 -17.31 -0.15 31.46
C VAL A 187 -18.22 1.07 31.35
N ILE A 188 -19.47 0.84 30.94
CA ILE A 188 -20.47 1.90 30.75
C ILE A 188 -21.65 1.77 31.71
N ALA A 189 -21.77 0.62 32.37
CA ALA A 189 -22.80 0.31 33.36
C ALA A 189 -22.45 -0.98 34.11
N TYR A 190 -23.17 -1.22 35.19
CA TYR A 190 -23.09 -2.42 36.02
C TYR A 190 -24.50 -2.99 36.18
N ASP A 191 -24.69 -4.27 35.90
CA ASP A 191 -25.90 -5.00 36.29
C ASP A 191 -25.65 -5.58 37.69
N VAL A 192 -26.33 -5.01 38.68
CA VAL A 192 -26.18 -5.34 40.09
C VAL A 192 -27.37 -6.17 40.53
N THR A 193 -27.08 -7.44 40.83
CA THR A 193 -28.06 -8.36 41.42
C THR A 193 -28.01 -8.22 42.93
N TYR A 194 -29.14 -7.90 43.54
CA TYR A 194 -29.26 -7.71 44.98
C TYR A 194 -30.34 -8.60 45.59
N ARG A 195 -30.21 -8.89 46.87
CA ARG A 195 -31.22 -9.58 47.68
C ARG A 195 -31.80 -8.61 48.69
N TYR A 196 -33.11 -8.51 48.71
CA TYR A 196 -33.84 -7.81 49.75
C TYR A 196 -34.99 -8.69 50.23
N ARG A 197 -34.92 -9.11 51.49
CA ARG A 197 -35.81 -10.14 52.07
C ARG A 197 -35.74 -11.43 51.22
N ASP A 198 -36.88 -11.99 50.82
CA ASP A 198 -36.96 -13.22 50.03
C ASP A 198 -36.95 -12.98 48.50
N ARG A 199 -36.61 -11.76 48.06
CA ARG A 199 -36.56 -11.40 46.63
C ARG A 199 -35.13 -11.14 46.17
N VAL A 200 -34.85 -11.57 44.95
CA VAL A 200 -33.61 -11.29 44.23
C VAL A 200 -33.99 -10.57 42.95
N ASP A 201 -33.45 -9.38 42.76
CA ASP A 201 -33.71 -8.52 41.60
C ASP A 201 -32.39 -7.97 41.05
N THR A 202 -32.41 -7.53 39.79
CA THR A 202 -31.27 -6.90 39.13
C THR A 202 -31.59 -5.47 38.77
N LEU A 203 -30.70 -4.54 39.09
CA LEU A 203 -30.78 -3.14 38.72
C LEU A 203 -29.54 -2.75 37.93
N ARG A 204 -29.72 -1.87 36.94
CA ARG A 204 -28.60 -1.30 36.18
C ARG A 204 -28.13 0.01 36.80
N MET A 205 -26.85 0.08 37.14
CA MET A 205 -26.17 1.25 37.68
C MET A 205 -25.18 1.81 36.64
N LYS A 206 -24.91 3.12 36.66
CA LYS A 206 -23.87 3.73 35.83
C LYS A 206 -22.51 3.68 36.53
N ASP A 207 -22.52 4.03 37.80
CA ASP A 207 -21.33 4.11 38.65
C ASP A 207 -21.02 2.76 39.31
N ASP A 208 -19.77 2.59 39.72
CA ASP A 208 -19.28 1.37 40.33
C ASP A 208 -19.95 1.16 41.70
N PRO A 209 -20.75 0.09 41.89
CA PRO A 209 -21.38 -0.19 43.19
C PRO A 209 -20.35 -0.42 44.30
N GLY A 210 -19.10 -0.78 43.98
CA GLY A 210 -18.01 -0.93 44.96
C GLY A 210 -17.68 0.35 45.71
N GLU A 211 -17.97 1.53 45.14
CA GLU A 211 -17.79 2.82 45.84
C GLU A 211 -18.87 3.06 46.90
N VAL A 212 -20.06 2.48 46.73
CA VAL A 212 -21.20 2.58 47.67
C VAL A 212 -21.09 1.52 48.78
N GLY A 213 -20.32 0.46 48.55
CA GLY A 213 -20.08 -0.66 49.47
C GLY A 213 -20.90 -1.91 49.13
N ASP A 214 -20.90 -2.89 50.03
CA ASP A 214 -21.50 -4.22 49.76
C ASP A 214 -23.05 -4.26 49.84
N ARG A 215 -23.70 -3.11 50.05
CA ARG A 215 -25.13 -3.00 50.33
C ARG A 215 -25.72 -1.74 49.72
N LEU A 216 -26.94 -1.84 49.20
CA LEU A 216 -27.66 -0.72 48.62
C LEU A 216 -28.74 -0.21 49.59
N PRO A 217 -28.91 1.11 49.76
CA PRO A 217 -29.95 1.66 50.62
C PRO A 217 -31.35 1.40 50.05
N VAL A 218 -32.30 1.09 50.92
CA VAL A 218 -33.70 0.86 50.57
C VAL A 218 -34.57 1.93 51.21
N LYS A 219 -35.47 2.53 50.41
CA LYS A 219 -36.46 3.50 50.88
C LYS A 219 -37.84 3.11 50.35
N ASP A 220 -38.83 3.07 51.24
CA ASP A 220 -40.21 2.68 50.91
C ASP A 220 -40.31 1.32 50.19
N GLY A 221 -39.39 0.39 50.50
CA GLY A 221 -39.33 -0.96 49.92
C GLY A 221 -38.68 -1.05 48.54
N ALA A 222 -38.14 0.05 48.00
CA ALA A 222 -37.40 0.08 46.74
C ALA A 222 -35.92 0.42 46.99
N VAL A 223 -35.03 -0.23 46.24
CA VAL A 223 -33.60 0.15 46.22
C VAL A 223 -33.47 1.54 45.61
N VAL A 224 -32.76 2.41 46.33
CA VAL A 224 -32.43 3.75 45.86
C VAL A 224 -30.99 3.74 45.39
N VAL A 225 -30.76 4.17 44.15
CA VAL A 225 -29.43 4.48 43.63
C VAL A 225 -29.33 5.98 43.54
N ASP A 226 -28.25 6.55 44.08
CA ASP A 226 -27.97 7.96 43.90
C ASP A 226 -27.73 8.19 42.40
N SER A 227 -28.77 8.69 41.72
CA SER A 227 -28.63 9.21 40.38
C SER A 227 -28.04 10.60 40.51
N GLU A 228 -26.74 10.72 40.76
CA GLU A 228 -26.09 11.99 40.52
C GLU A 228 -26.07 12.25 39.01
N GLY A 229 -26.57 13.43 38.64
CA GLY A 229 -26.96 13.81 37.28
C GLY A 229 -25.80 14.15 36.36
#